data_AF-A0ABD0N0G2-F1
#
_entry.id   AF-A0ABD0N0G2-F1
#
_cell.length_a   1.000
_cell.length_b   1.000
_cell.length_c   1.000
_cell.angle_alpha   90.00
_cell.angle_beta   90.00
_cell.angle_gamma   90.00
#
_symmetry.space_group_name_H-M   'P 1'
#
loop_
_entity.id
_entity.type
_entity.pdbx_description
1 polymer ?
#
loop_
_entity_poly.entity_id
_entity_poly.type
_entity_poly.pdbx_seq_one_letter_code
_entity_poly.pdbx_strand_id
1 'polypeptide(L)' 'SAGIHETTYNGIMKCDIDIRKDLYANNVLSGGTTMYPGIGDRMQKEITALAPSTMKIK' A
#
# COMPACT_ATOMS: atom_id res chain seq x y z
N SER A 1 1.43 17.66 -3.57
CA SER A 1 2.26 16.60 -2.97
C SER A 1 1.49 15.31 -3.12
N ALA A 2 2.12 14.21 -3.55
CA ALA A 2 1.44 12.92 -3.67
C ALA A 2 1.09 12.36 -2.28
N GLY A 3 -0.03 11.66 -2.17
CA GLY A 3 -0.43 10.97 -0.94
C GLY A 3 0.50 9.81 -0.60
N ILE A 4 0.43 9.31 0.64
CA ILE A 4 1.19 8.12 1.04
C ILE A 4 0.82 6.90 0.19
N HIS A 5 -0.47 6.73 -0.13
CA HIS A 5 -0.96 5.63 -0.97
C HIS A 5 -0.43 5.71 -2.41
N GLU A 6 -0.41 6.92 -3.00
CA GLU A 6 0.16 7.13 -4.34
C GLU A 6 1.66 6.90 -4.35
N THR A 7 2.37 7.36 -3.31
CA THR A 7 3.82 7.19 -3.21
C THR A 7 4.18 5.71 -3.07
N THR A 8 3.44 4.95 -2.25
CA THR A 8 3.59 3.50 -2.12
C THR A 8 3.29 2.78 -3.44
N TYR A 9 2.17 3.09 -4.09
CA TYR A 9 1.81 2.51 -5.39
C TYR A 9 2.88 2.77 -6.46
N ASN A 10 3.33 4.02 -6.57
CA ASN A 10 4.36 4.42 -7.52
C ASN A 10 5.71 3.74 -7.24
N GLY A 11 6.04 3.51 -5.96
CA GLY A 11 7.20 2.73 -5.56
C GLY A 11 7.11 1.29 -6.05
N ILE A 12 5.99 0.62 -5.78
CA ILE A 12 5.76 -0.78 -6.19
C ILE A 12 5.73 -0.90 -7.72
N MET A 13 5.20 0.09 -8.44
CA MET A 13 5.17 0.10 -9.92
C MET A 13 6.54 0.29 -10.57
N LYS A 14 7.54 0.77 -9.83
CA LYS A 14 8.93 0.84 -10.29
C LYS A 14 9.72 -0.43 -10.01
N CYS A 15 9.21 -1.31 -9.14
CA CYS A 15 9.81 -2.61 -8.84
C CYS A 15 9.52 -3.63 -9.95
N ASP A 16 10.33 -4.71 -9.98
CA ASP A 16 10.11 -5.85 -10.86
C ASP A 16 8.72 -6.48 -10.63
N ILE A 17 8.07 -6.92 -11.70
CA ILE A 17 6.71 -7.47 -11.67
C ILE A 17 6.60 -8.70 -10.77
N ASP A 18 7.68 -9.49 -10.68
CA ASP A 18 7.71 -10.72 -9.89
C ASP A 18 7.57 -10.47 -8.39
N ILE A 19 8.08 -9.33 -7.89
CA ILE A 19 8.02 -8.98 -6.47
C ILE A 19 6.79 -8.14 -6.09
N ARG A 20 6.03 -7.59 -7.06
CA ARG A 20 4.90 -6.70 -6.76
C ARG A 20 3.82 -7.38 -5.92
N LYS A 21 3.56 -8.66 -6.19
CA LYS A 21 2.59 -9.46 -5.42
C LYS A 21 2.96 -9.49 -3.94
N ASP A 22 4.22 -9.75 -3.65
CA ASP A 22 4.72 -9.83 -2.28
C ASP A 22 4.75 -8.45 -1.61
N LEU A 23 5.08 -7.39 -2.36
CA LEU A 23 5.06 -6.02 -1.85
C LEU A 23 3.63 -5.56 -1.50
N TYR A 24 2.62 -5.89 -2.31
CA TYR A 24 1.23 -5.56 -2.00
C TYR A 24 0.69 -6.38 -0.81
N ALA A 25 1.15 -7.62 -0.64
CA ALA A 25 0.68 -8.52 0.40
C ALA A 25 1.32 -8.28 1.78
N ASN A 26 2.38 -7.47 1.88
CA ASN A 26 3.17 -7.29 3.10
C ASN A 26 3.42 -5.81 3.42
N ASN A 27 2.35 -5.00 3.54
CA ASN A 27 2.50 -3.58 3.83
C ASN A 27 2.51 -3.34 5.36
N VAL A 28 3.64 -2.89 5.90
CA VAL A 28 3.82 -2.68 7.35
C VAL A 28 3.83 -1.19 7.67
N LEU A 29 2.81 -0.75 8.41
CA LEU A 29 2.76 0.61 8.95
C LEU A 29 3.56 0.67 10.27
N SER A 30 4.53 1.59 10.34
CA SER A 30 5.30 1.85 11.56
C SER A 30 5.41 3.35 11.88
N GLY A 31 5.58 3.69 13.18
CA GLY A 31 5.75 5.05 13.68
C GLY A 31 4.60 5.56 14.56
N GLY A 32 4.76 6.74 15.19
CA GLY A 32 3.73 7.27 16.10
C GLY A 32 2.39 7.60 15.42
N THR A 33 2.40 7.96 14.14
CA THR A 33 1.21 8.28 13.35
C THR A 33 0.37 7.06 12.99
N THR A 34 0.90 5.84 13.15
CA THR A 34 0.13 4.61 12.90
C THR A 34 -0.84 4.29 14.02
N MET A 35 -0.69 4.96 15.18
CA MET A 35 -1.62 4.88 16.30
C MET A 35 -2.91 5.68 16.06
N TYR A 36 -3.02 6.43 14.96
CA TYR A 36 -4.25 7.10 14.61
C TYR A 36 -5.35 6.08 14.26
N PRO A 37 -6.54 6.17 14.90
CA PRO A 37 -7.62 5.24 14.63
C PRO A 37 -7.99 5.23 13.14
N GLY A 38 -8.12 4.04 12.56
CA GLY A 38 -8.56 3.85 11.17
C GLY A 38 -7.52 4.15 10.08
N ILE A 39 -6.27 4.50 10.44
CA ILE A 39 -5.23 4.76 9.42
C ILE A 39 -4.86 3.51 8.62
N GLY A 40 -4.87 2.34 9.26
CA GLY A 40 -4.64 1.04 8.61
C GLY A 40 -5.75 0.72 7.59
N ASP A 41 -7.01 0.82 8.02
CA ASP A 41 -8.17 0.58 7.15
C ASP A 41 -8.20 1.54 5.95
N ARG A 42 -7.89 2.82 6.21
CA ARG A 42 -7.78 3.84 5.16
C ARG A 42 -6.69 3.48 4.16
N MET A 43 -5.50 3.12 4.62
CA MET A 43 -4.38 2.76 3.75
C MET A 43 -4.71 1.52 2.91
N GLN A 44 -5.30 0.48 3.52
CA GLN A 44 -5.70 -0.73 2.81
C GLN A 44 -6.74 -0.42 1.72
N LYS A 45 -7.74 0.41 2.03
CA LYS A 45 -8.77 0.84 1.08
C LYS A 45 -8.20 1.66 -0.08
N GLU A 46 -7.35 2.64 0.21
CA GLU A 46 -6.72 3.51 -0.81
C GLU A 46 -5.82 2.70 -1.75
N ILE A 47 -5.01 1.77 -1.22
CA ILE A 47 -4.16 0.89 -2.04
C ILE A 47 -5.01 -0.10 -2.85
N THR A 48 -6.08 -0.65 -2.30
CA THR A 48 -7.01 -1.54 -3.03
C THR A 48 -7.69 -0.85 -4.19
N ALA A 49 -7.99 0.44 -4.07
CA ALA A 49 -8.54 1.21 -5.18
C ALA A 49 -7.55 1.45 -6.33
N LEU A 50 -6.24 1.43 -6.05
CA LEU A 50 -5.19 1.68 -7.05
C LEU A 50 -4.57 0.39 -7.63
N ALA A 51 -4.51 -0.67 -6.84
CA ALA A 51 -3.89 -1.93 -7.23
C ALA A 51 -4.81 -2.75 -8.16
N PRO A 52 -4.24 -3.57 -9.06
CA PRO A 52 -5.02 -4.51 -9.86
C PRO A 52 -5.81 -5.49 -8.99
N SER A 53 -7.03 -5.86 -9.40
CA SER A 53 -7.92 -6.77 -8.66
C SER A 53 -7.38 -8.19 -8.43
N THR A 54 -6.26 -8.55 -9.06
CA THR A 54 -5.54 -9.82 -8.88
C THR A 54 -4.54 -9.79 -7.73
N MET A 55 -4.26 -8.61 -7.15
CA MET A 55 -3.31 -8.45 -6.05
C MET A 55 -4.03 -8.61 -4.70
N LYS A 56 -3.46 -9.43 -3.81
CA LYS A 56 -3.90 -9.52 -2.42
C LYS A 56 -3.22 -8.42 -1.61
N ILE A 57 -4.00 -7.63 -0.89
CA ILE A 57 -3.52 -6.45 -0.17
C ILE A 57 -3.78 -6.63 1.31
N LYS A 58 -2.73 -6.48 2.12
CA LYS A 58 -2.77 -6.76 3.56
C LYS A 58 -1.98 -5.72 4.34
#